data_AF-A0A5A8A4U7-F1
#
_entry.id   AF-A0A5A8A4U7-F1
#
_cell.length_a   1.000
_cell.length_b   1.000
_cell.length_c   1.000
_cell.angle_alpha   90.00
_cell.angle_beta   90.00
_cell.angle_gamma   90.00
#
_symmetry.space_group_name_H-M   'P 1'
#
loop_
_entity.id
_entity.type
_entity.pdbx_description
1 polymer ?
#
loop_
_entity_poly.entity_id
_entity_poly.type
_entity_poly.pdbx_seq_one_letter_code
_entity_poly.pdbx_strand_id
1 'polypeptide(L)' 'MTELIVALSICATSLDLLANEVVQCASHSDDPVARHDLLAAARGQRIRVLEVQGMLAVLSGAFVDRYVADKQP' A
#
# COMPACT_ATOMS: atom_id res chain seq x y z
N MET A 1 -2.56 13.15 13.34
CA MET A 1 -1.58 13.01 12.24
C MET A 1 -0.84 11.68 12.34
N THR A 2 -0.24 11.36 13.48
CA THR A 2 0.41 10.05 13.73
C THR A 2 -0.52 8.86 13.52
N GLU A 3 -1.76 8.91 14.01
CA GLU A 3 -2.75 7.84 13.81
C GLU A 3 -3.06 7.58 12.32
N LEU A 4 -3.14 8.65 11.52
CA LEU A 4 -3.36 8.55 10.08
C LEU A 4 -2.15 7.91 9.38
N ILE A 5 -0.93 8.28 9.77
CA ILE A 5 0.30 7.66 9.26
C ILE A 5 0.30 6.17 9.59
N VAL A 6 -0.02 5.79 10.82
CA VAL A 6 -0.09 4.38 11.24
C VAL A 6 -1.16 3.63 10.43
N ALA A 7 -2.36 4.20 10.27
CA ALA A 7 -3.44 3.59 9.51
C ALA A 7 -3.06 3.37 8.04
N LEU A 8 -2.38 4.33 7.41
CA LEU A 8 -1.90 4.22 6.04
C LEU A 8 -0.78 3.17 5.91
N SER A 9 0.13 3.08 6.87
CA SER A 9 1.15 2.02 6.90
C SER A 9 0.53 0.63 6.98
N ILE A 10 -0.47 0.44 7.84
CA ILE A 10 -1.22 -0.82 7.95
C ILE A 10 -1.93 -1.11 6.62
N CYS A 11 -2.62 -0.13 6.05
CA CYS A 11 -3.31 -0.28 4.77
C CYS A 11 -2.38 -0.71 3.63
N ALA A 12 -1.22 -0.06 3.47
CA ALA A 12 -0.22 -0.44 2.48
C ALA A 12 0.25 -1.89 2.66
N THR A 13 0.47 -2.31 3.90
CA THR A 13 0.91 -3.67 4.22
C THR A 13 -0.18 -4.69 3.89
N SER A 14 -1.43 -4.42 4.28
CA SER A 14 -2.57 -5.30 4.01
C SER A 14 -2.85 -5.44 2.51
N LEU A 15 -2.72 -4.36 1.74
CA LEU A 15 -2.89 -4.39 0.28
C LEU A 15 -1.79 -5.21 -0.41
N ASP A 16 -0.55 -5.15 0.07
CA ASP A 16 0.54 -5.96 -0.48
C ASP A 16 0.36 -7.45 -0.17
N LEU A 17 -0.03 -7.78 1.06
CA LEU A 17 -0.38 -9.16 1.45
C LEU A 17 -1.53 -9.70 0.59
N LEU A 18 -2.60 -8.92 0.41
CA LEU A 18 -3.71 -9.29 -0.48
C LEU A 18 -3.23 -9.53 -1.92
N ALA A 19 -2.34 -8.68 -2.44
CA ALA A 19 -1.79 -8.86 -3.77
C ALA A 19 -0.99 -10.17 -3.89
N ASN A 20 -0.29 -10.59 -2.83
CA ASN A 20 0.42 -11.87 -2.78
C ASN A 20 -0.55 -13.06 -2.75
N GLU A 21 -1.60 -12.99 -1.93
CA GLU A 21 -2.66 -14.00 -1.89
C GLU A 21 -3.36 -14.17 -3.24
N VAL A 22 -3.68 -13.07 -3.93
CA VAL A 22 -4.30 -13.13 -5.27
C VAL A 22 -3.36 -13.77 -6.30
N VAL A 23 -2.05 -13.51 -6.25
CA VAL A 23 -1.07 -14.21 -7.11
C VAL A 23 -1.06 -15.70 -6.81
N GLN A 24 -1.12 -16.08 -5.53
CA GLN A 24 -1.21 -17.48 -5.15
C GLN A 24 -2.52 -18.11 -5.62
N CYS A 25 -3.66 -17.44 -5.53
CA CYS A 25 -4.91 -17.93 -6.12
C CYS A 25 -4.78 -18.14 -7.63
N ALA A 26 -4.15 -17.21 -8.34
CA ALA A 26 -3.93 -17.31 -9.78
C ALA A 26 -3.06 -18.52 -10.17
N SER A 27 -2.07 -18.90 -9.34
CA SER A 27 -1.20 -20.05 -9.62
C SER A 27 -1.92 -21.40 -9.50
N HIS A 28 -3.06 -21.45 -8.82
CA HIS A 28 -3.90 -22.65 -8.69
C HIS A 28 -5.09 -22.65 -9.65
N SER A 29 -5.20 -21.65 -10.53
CA SER A 29 -6.30 -21.55 -11.50
C SER A 29 -5.94 -22.24 -12.81
N ASP A 30 -6.74 -23.24 -13.19
CA ASP A 30 -6.63 -23.95 -14.48
C ASP A 30 -7.30 -23.16 -15.63
N ASP A 31 -8.14 -22.17 -15.31
CA ASP A 31 -8.77 -21.30 -16.30
C ASP A 31 -7.80 -20.17 -16.70
N PRO A 32 -7.35 -20.11 -17.96
CA PRO A 32 -6.41 -19.09 -18.41
C PRO A 32 -6.98 -17.67 -18.34
N VAL A 33 -8.30 -17.49 -18.47
CA VAL A 33 -8.96 -16.19 -18.36
C VAL A 33 -9.00 -15.75 -16.91
N ALA A 34 -9.50 -16.60 -16.00
CA ALA A 34 -9.51 -16.30 -14.58
C ALA A 34 -8.10 -16.03 -14.02
N ARG A 35 -7.10 -16.80 -14.47
CA ARG A 35 -5.70 -16.57 -14.11
C ARG A 35 -5.20 -15.20 -14.57
N HIS A 36 -5.53 -14.80 -15.80
CA HIS A 36 -5.16 -13.47 -16.31
C HIS A 36 -5.80 -12.36 -15.48
N ASP A 37 -7.10 -12.47 -15.20
CA ASP A 37 -7.85 -11.48 -14.43
C ASP A 37 -7.34 -11.35 -13.00
N LEU A 38 -7.02 -12.47 -12.33
CA LEU A 38 -6.42 -12.47 -11.00
C LEU A 38 -5.04 -11.80 -10.98
N LEU A 39 -4.18 -12.10 -11.96
CA LEU A 39 -2.87 -11.44 -12.07
C LEU A 39 -3.01 -9.93 -12.33
N ALA A 40 -3.98 -9.52 -13.16
CA ALA A 40 -4.29 -8.12 -13.40
C ALA A 40 -4.78 -7.43 -12.11
N ALA A 41 -5.66 -8.09 -11.35
CA ALA A 41 -6.13 -7.60 -10.06
C ALA A 41 -4.99 -7.45 -9.04
N ALA A 42 -4.11 -8.45 -8.93
CA ALA A 42 -2.94 -8.39 -8.05
C ALA A 42 -1.98 -7.25 -8.43
N ARG A 43 -1.79 -7.00 -9.74
CA ARG A 43 -1.03 -5.84 -10.22
C ARG A 43 -1.72 -4.53 -9.84
N GLY A 44 -3.04 -4.45 -9.98
CA GLY A 44 -3.85 -3.30 -9.54
C GLY A 44 -3.66 -2.99 -8.06
N GLN A 45 -3.69 -4.02 -7.20
CA GLN A 45 -3.44 -3.84 -5.77
C GLN A 45 -2.03 -3.30 -5.48
N ARG A 46 -1.00 -3.80 -6.15
CA ARG A 46 0.38 -3.28 -5.99
C ARG A 46 0.53 -1.83 -6.41
N ILE A 47 -0.21 -1.38 -7.43
CA ILE A 47 -0.25 0.05 -7.78
C ILE A 47 -0.85 0.88 -6.63
N ARG A 48 -1.93 0.40 -6.01
CA ARG A 48 -2.53 1.07 -4.83
C ARG A 48 -1.59 1.12 -3.63
N VAL A 49 -0.79 0.07 -3.40
CA VAL A 49 0.27 0.09 -2.37
C VAL A 49 1.23 1.26 -2.60
N LEU A 50 1.70 1.46 -3.83
CA LEU A 50 2.62 2.55 -4.18
C LEU A 50 1.97 3.93 -3.96
N GLU A 51 0.68 4.09 -4.29
CA GLU A 51 -0.06 5.32 -4.03
C GLU A 51 -0.14 5.63 -2.52
N VAL A 52 -0.47 4.63 -1.71
CA VAL A 52 -0.53 4.77 -0.24
C VAL A 52 0.85 5.08 0.35
N GLN A 53 1.90 4.41 -0.12
CA GLN A 53 3.28 4.70 0.29
C GLN A 53 3.70 6.12 -0.09
N GLY A 54 3.29 6.62 -1.26
CA GLY A 54 3.51 8.01 -1.66
C GLY A 54 2.84 9.00 -0.71
N MET A 55 1.57 8.76 -0.33
CA MET A 55 0.88 9.57 0.68
C MET A 55 1.56 9.50 2.04
N LEU A 56 2.02 8.32 2.45
CA LEU A 56 2.74 8.12 3.70
C LEU A 56 4.02 8.97 3.75
N ALA A 57 4.79 9.01 2.66
CA ALA A 57 6.01 9.79 2.55
C ALA A 57 5.73 11.29 2.73
N VAL A 58 4.68 11.80 2.06
CA VAL A 58 4.26 13.22 2.19
C VAL A 58 3.84 13.55 3.61
N LEU A 59 2.99 12.73 4.22
CA LEU A 59 2.49 12.97 5.57
C LEU A 59 3.58 12.86 6.63
N SER A 60 4.51 11.90 6.47
CA SER A 60 5.63 11.74 7.38
C SER A 60 6.60 12.91 7.29
N GLY A 61 6.91 13.39 6.07
CA GLY A 61 7.73 14.59 5.88
C GLY A 61 7.10 15.83 6.53
N ALA A 62 5.82 16.09 6.26
CA ALA A 62 5.09 17.22 6.86
C ALA A 62 5.02 17.13 8.40
N PHE A 63 4.90 15.93 8.96
CA PHE A 63 4.94 15.72 10.40
C PHE A 63 6.31 16.07 10.99
N VAL A 64 7.40 15.63 10.35
CA VAL A 64 8.77 15.93 10.78
C VAL A 64 9.05 17.43 10.69
N ASP A 65 8.71 18.09 9.58
CA ASP A 65 8.93 19.52 9.39
C ASP A 65 8.23 20.34 10.47
N ARG A 66 6.97 20.00 10.77
CA ARG A 66 6.21 20.65 11.83
C ARG A 66 6.82 20.40 13.21
N TYR A 67 7.23 19.17 13.48
CA TYR A 67 7.87 18.82 14.75
C TYR A 67 9.18 19.58 14.95
N VAL A 68 9.98 19.77 13.90
CA VAL A 68 11.23 20.55 13.95
C VAL A 68 10.93 22.04 14.18
N ALA A 69 9.96 22.60 13.46
CA ALA A 69 9.54 24.00 13.63
C ALA A 69 9.06 24.29 15.07
N ASP A 70 8.29 23.39 15.67
CA ASP A 70 7.81 23.49 17.05
C ASP A 70 8.94 23.40 18.11
N LYS A 71 10.15 22.98 17.71
CA LYS A 71 11.32 22.79 18.58
C LYS A 71 12.41 23.85 18.38
N GLN A 72 12.26 24.76 17.42
CA GLN A 72 13.17 25.90 17.26
C GLN A 72 12.82 27.00 18.28
N PRO A 73 13.82 27.52 19.04
CA PRO A 73 13.61 28.51 20.09
C PRO A 73 13.28 29.91 19.57
#